data_AF-A0A9X0CSS8-F1
#
_entry.id   AF-A0A9X0CSS8-F1
#
_cell.length_a   1.000
_cell.length_b   1.000
_cell.length_c   1.000
_cell.angle_alpha   90.00
_cell.angle_beta   90.00
_cell.angle_gamma   90.00
#
_symmetry.space_group_name_H-M   'P 1'
#
loop_
_entity.id
_entity.type
_entity.pdbx_description
1 polymer ?
#
loop_
_entity_poly.entity_id
_entity_poly.type
_entity_poly.pdbx_seq_one_letter_code
_entity_poly.pdbx_strand_id
1 'polypeptide(L)'
;MQATSFLLGVLIIVGAYEVSHATYPSSSSDSSQQILDTLNMANCDYLEIRLACHKRKYRTFDGTCNNLCNTTLGAINTPLLRFPGLDPPTEYDTSADGQDTFLPRGEVSRALANTRKISRIVFDDEPQNARTFTHITMTWGQFIDHDITLTELAPGVECGSNSEPCSTAPGCIGIKIPAGKLLAS
;
A
#
# COMPACT_ATOMS: atom_id res chain seq x y z
N MET A 1 -19.33 -15.59 -38.99
CA MET A 1 -20.56 -15.34 -38.20
C MET A 1 -20.84 -16.36 -37.09
N GLN A 2 -20.22 -17.56 -37.07
CA GLN A 2 -20.45 -18.55 -36.00
C GLN A 2 -19.68 -18.30 -34.67
N ALA A 3 -18.47 -17.76 -34.72
CA ALA A 3 -17.64 -17.57 -33.52
C ALA A 3 -18.17 -16.49 -32.55
N THR A 4 -18.82 -15.46 -33.07
CA THR A 4 -19.43 -14.38 -32.27
C THR A 4 -20.65 -14.86 -31.47
N SER A 5 -21.42 -15.82 -32.01
CA SER A 5 -22.57 -16.41 -31.33
C SER A 5 -22.17 -17.31 -30.17
N PHE A 6 -21.04 -18.01 -30.29
CA PHE A 6 -20.54 -18.90 -29.24
C PHE A 6 -19.99 -18.13 -28.04
N LEU A 7 -19.18 -17.10 -28.28
CA LEU A 7 -18.62 -16.24 -27.22
C LEU A 7 -19.71 -15.48 -26.46
N LEU A 8 -20.75 -15.00 -27.16
CA LEU A 8 -21.90 -14.37 -26.52
C LEU A 8 -22.67 -15.34 -25.63
N GLY A 9 -22.85 -16.59 -26.08
CA GLY A 9 -23.49 -17.65 -25.29
C GLY A 9 -22.70 -17.99 -24.02
N VAL A 10 -21.37 -18.10 -24.11
CA VAL A 10 -20.51 -18.34 -22.94
C VAL A 10 -20.57 -17.16 -21.95
N LEU A 11 -20.53 -15.91 -22.44
CA LEU A 11 -20.64 -14.72 -21.59
C LEU A 11 -21.98 -14.64 -20.87
N ILE A 12 -23.09 -15.02 -21.52
CA ILE A 12 -24.42 -15.03 -20.90
C ILE A 12 -24.52 -16.12 -19.85
N ILE A 13 -24.00 -17.33 -20.11
CA ILE A 13 -24.05 -18.45 -19.16
C ILE A 13 -23.18 -18.15 -17.94
N VAL A 14 -21.94 -17.71 -18.14
CA VAL A 14 -21.04 -17.33 -17.04
C VAL A 14 -21.59 -16.13 -16.30
N GLY A 15 -22.05 -15.10 -17.01
CA GLY A 15 -22.67 -13.92 -16.40
C GLY A 15 -23.91 -14.26 -15.59
N ALA A 16 -24.80 -15.12 -16.08
CA ALA A 16 -25.97 -15.57 -15.33
C ALA A 16 -25.58 -16.42 -14.13
N TYR A 17 -24.58 -17.30 -14.26
CA TYR A 17 -24.10 -18.15 -13.16
C TYR A 17 -23.48 -17.32 -12.04
N GLU A 18 -22.58 -16.39 -12.38
CA GLU A 18 -21.93 -15.49 -11.42
C GLU A 18 -22.94 -14.55 -10.75
N VAL A 19 -23.89 -14.00 -11.51
CA VAL A 19 -24.98 -13.17 -10.93
C VAL A 19 -25.86 -14.01 -10.00
N SER A 20 -26.14 -15.28 -10.32
CA SER A 20 -26.93 -16.18 -9.45
C SER A 20 -26.22 -16.50 -8.13
N HIS A 21 -24.89 -16.65 -8.16
CA HIS A 21 -24.10 -16.83 -6.95
C HIS A 21 -23.94 -15.54 -6.15
N ALA A 22 -23.85 -14.39 -6.81
CA ALA A 22 -23.78 -13.08 -6.14
C ALA A 22 -25.13 -12.60 -5.58
N THR A 23 -26.26 -13.14 -6.07
CA THR A 23 -27.62 -12.70 -5.69
C THR A 23 -28.38 -13.67 -4.79
N TYR A 24 -27.77 -14.77 -4.34
CA TYR A 24 -28.40 -15.61 -3.31
C TYR A 24 -28.58 -14.78 -2.03
N PRO A 25 -29.82 -14.50 -1.60
CA PRO A 25 -30.02 -13.71 -0.39
C PRO A 25 -29.55 -14.56 0.78
N SER A 26 -28.48 -14.15 1.46
CA SER A 26 -28.12 -14.78 2.73
C SER A 26 -29.27 -14.55 3.71
N SER A 27 -29.90 -15.64 4.13
CA SER A 27 -30.97 -15.59 5.13
C SER A 27 -30.43 -15.01 6.45
N SER A 28 -31.29 -14.43 7.28
CA SER A 28 -30.86 -13.92 8.60
C SER A 28 -30.21 -15.00 9.47
N SER A 29 -30.65 -16.25 9.34
CA SER A 29 -30.03 -17.42 9.98
C SER A 29 -28.62 -17.70 9.46
N ASP A 30 -28.38 -17.53 8.16
CA ASP A 30 -27.06 -17.69 7.54
C ASP A 30 -26.11 -16.58 8.01
N SER A 31 -26.57 -15.32 8.04
CA SER A 31 -25.77 -14.20 8.58
C SER A 31 -25.41 -14.39 10.06
N SER A 32 -26.35 -14.90 10.87
CA SER A 32 -26.12 -15.14 12.29
C SER A 32 -25.16 -16.31 12.52
N GLN A 33 -25.26 -17.36 11.71
CA GLN A 33 -24.34 -18.49 11.75
C GLN A 33 -22.93 -18.07 11.34
N GLN A 34 -22.77 -17.25 10.30
CA GLN A 34 -21.46 -16.70 9.89
C GLN A 34 -20.80 -15.90 11.00
N ILE A 35 -21.57 -15.13 11.77
CA ILE A 35 -21.07 -14.39 12.93
C ILE A 35 -20.62 -15.37 14.02
N LEU A 36 -21.45 -16.37 14.36
CA LEU A 36 -21.10 -17.38 15.36
C LEU A 36 -19.85 -18.16 14.97
N ASP A 37 -19.74 -18.58 13.71
CA ASP A 37 -18.60 -19.28 13.16
C ASP A 37 -17.34 -18.41 13.26
N THR A 38 -17.47 -17.14 12.89
CA THR A 38 -16.39 -16.16 13.05
C THR A 38 -15.99 -16.09 14.52
N LEU A 39 -16.91 -15.83 15.45
CA LEU A 39 -16.63 -15.70 16.89
C LEU A 39 -16.01 -16.96 17.51
N ASN A 40 -16.25 -18.14 16.93
CA ASN A 40 -15.68 -19.41 17.38
C ASN A 40 -14.31 -19.73 16.73
N MET A 41 -13.82 -18.92 15.80
CA MET A 41 -12.48 -19.10 15.22
C MET A 41 -11.39 -19.06 16.31
N ALA A 42 -10.44 -19.99 16.20
CA ALA A 42 -9.23 -20.02 17.01
C ALA A 42 -8.18 -19.01 16.50
N ASN A 43 -7.19 -18.70 17.34
CA ASN A 43 -6.09 -17.76 17.04
C ASN A 43 -6.57 -16.34 16.65
N CYS A 44 -7.65 -15.90 17.30
CA CYS A 44 -8.21 -14.57 17.17
C CYS A 44 -8.07 -13.80 18.49
N ASP A 45 -8.37 -12.50 18.46
CA ASP A 45 -8.46 -11.66 19.66
C ASP A 45 -9.47 -12.19 20.68
N TYR A 46 -9.41 -11.67 21.91
CA TYR A 46 -10.29 -12.08 22.99
C TYR A 46 -11.78 -11.92 22.62
N LEU A 47 -12.59 -12.93 22.91
CA LEU A 47 -14.03 -12.95 22.59
C LEU A 47 -14.77 -11.70 23.10
N GLU A 48 -14.39 -11.17 24.27
CA GLU A 48 -14.98 -9.94 24.83
C GLU A 48 -14.82 -8.74 23.88
N ILE A 49 -13.62 -8.50 23.36
CA ILE A 49 -13.32 -7.42 22.41
C ILE A 49 -14.11 -7.63 21.13
N ARG A 50 -14.17 -8.86 20.64
CA ARG A 50 -14.87 -9.23 19.40
C ARG A 50 -16.37 -9.00 19.51
N LEU A 51 -16.98 -9.36 20.64
CA LEU A 51 -18.39 -9.08 20.94
C LEU A 51 -18.64 -7.57 21.07
N ALA A 52 -17.72 -6.81 21.66
CA ALA A 52 -17.83 -5.35 21.71
C ALA A 52 -17.74 -4.72 20.31
N CYS A 53 -16.85 -5.22 19.46
CA CYS A 53 -16.73 -4.83 18.05
C CYS A 53 -18.00 -5.14 17.26
N HIS A 54 -18.55 -6.35 17.40
CA HIS A 54 -19.76 -6.78 16.67
C HIS A 54 -20.99 -5.92 16.96
N LYS A 55 -21.10 -5.35 18.17
CA LYS A 55 -22.21 -4.45 18.55
C LYS A 55 -22.20 -3.11 17.78
N ARG A 56 -21.10 -2.77 17.11
CA ARG A 56 -20.99 -1.51 16.35
C ARG A 56 -21.74 -1.62 15.03
N LYS A 57 -22.59 -0.63 14.74
CA LYS A 57 -23.34 -0.55 13.48
C LYS A 57 -22.54 0.07 12.33
N TYR A 58 -21.56 0.91 12.65
CA TYR A 58 -20.80 1.69 11.68
C TYR A 58 -19.30 1.44 11.85
N ARG A 59 -18.55 1.68 10.77
CA ARG A 59 -17.09 1.65 10.80
C ARG A 59 -16.56 2.61 11.85
N THR A 60 -15.49 2.24 12.53
CA THR A 60 -14.76 3.18 13.38
C THR A 60 -13.93 4.12 12.50
N PHE A 61 -13.61 5.30 13.03
CA PHE A 61 -12.76 6.26 12.32
C PHE A 61 -11.32 5.77 12.14
N ASP A 62 -10.85 4.90 13.02
CA ASP A 62 -9.49 4.35 13.02
C ASP A 62 -9.39 2.99 12.29
N GLY A 63 -10.48 2.48 11.73
CA GLY A 63 -10.52 1.19 11.03
C GLY A 63 -10.54 -0.06 11.93
N THR A 64 -10.46 0.09 13.25
CA THR A 64 -10.60 -1.04 14.20
C THR A 64 -11.96 -1.74 14.06
N CYS A 65 -12.04 -2.99 14.54
CA CYS A 65 -13.24 -3.82 14.52
C CYS A 65 -13.78 -4.21 13.13
N ASN A 66 -13.10 -3.86 12.03
CA ASN A 66 -13.51 -4.27 10.68
C ASN A 66 -13.34 -5.78 10.47
N ASN A 67 -12.23 -6.35 10.96
CA ASN A 67 -12.02 -7.78 11.03
C ASN A 67 -12.27 -8.29 12.47
N LEU A 68 -13.23 -9.19 12.66
CA LEU A 68 -13.59 -9.67 13.99
C LEU A 68 -12.59 -10.70 14.55
N CYS A 69 -11.72 -11.31 13.75
CA CYS A 69 -10.70 -12.23 14.27
C CYS A 69 -9.44 -11.46 14.72
N ASN A 70 -9.02 -10.46 13.95
CA ASN A 70 -7.93 -9.55 14.29
C ASN A 70 -8.45 -8.12 14.19
N THR A 71 -8.79 -7.55 15.35
CA THR A 71 -9.54 -6.30 15.47
C THR A 71 -8.76 -5.06 15.07
N THR A 72 -7.44 -5.16 14.90
CA THR A 72 -6.56 -4.08 14.41
C THR A 72 -6.12 -4.28 12.96
N LEU A 73 -6.54 -5.35 12.29
CA LEU A 73 -6.16 -5.61 10.90
C LEU A 73 -6.74 -4.54 9.97
N GLY A 74 -5.85 -3.71 9.40
CA GLY A 74 -6.22 -2.59 8.55
C GLY A 74 -6.61 -1.32 9.31
N ALA A 75 -6.39 -1.26 10.63
CA ALA A 75 -6.53 -0.03 11.40
C ALA A 75 -5.38 0.94 11.10
N ILE A 76 -5.63 2.24 11.25
CA ILE A 76 -4.61 3.28 11.09
C ILE A 76 -3.48 3.14 12.13
N ASN A 77 -2.34 3.77 11.89
CA ASN A 77 -1.17 3.74 12.78
C ASN A 77 -0.65 2.32 13.09
N THR A 78 -0.94 1.37 12.20
CA THR A 78 -0.35 0.03 12.22
C THR A 78 0.74 -0.08 11.14
N PRO A 79 1.77 -0.91 11.33
CA PRO A 79 2.80 -1.11 10.31
C PRO A 79 2.21 -1.64 8.99
N LEU A 80 2.75 -1.20 7.85
CA LEU A 80 2.42 -1.79 6.55
C LEU A 80 2.77 -3.28 6.54
N LEU A 81 1.84 -4.09 6.04
CA LEU A 81 2.05 -5.53 5.90
C LEU A 81 3.14 -5.82 4.87
N ARG A 82 4.00 -6.80 5.19
CA ARG A 82 4.98 -7.34 4.24
C ARG A 82 4.42 -8.59 3.57
N PHE A 83 4.81 -8.84 2.33
CA PHE A 83 4.45 -10.10 1.67
C PHE A 83 5.02 -11.31 2.43
N PRO A 84 4.37 -12.49 2.37
CA PRO A 84 4.85 -13.70 3.02
C PRO A 84 6.33 -14.00 2.70
N GLY A 85 7.13 -14.22 3.74
CA GLY A 85 8.57 -14.49 3.62
C GLY A 85 9.47 -13.25 3.55
N LEU A 86 8.91 -12.03 3.61
CA LEU A 86 9.69 -10.78 3.63
C LEU A 86 9.74 -10.10 5.02
N ASP A 87 9.43 -10.84 6.08
CA ASP A 87 9.51 -10.39 7.48
C ASP A 87 10.45 -11.32 8.28
N PRO A 88 11.56 -10.83 8.87
CA PRO A 88 12.01 -9.44 8.89
C PRO A 88 12.54 -8.95 7.53
N PRO A 89 12.68 -7.64 7.32
CA PRO A 89 13.24 -7.12 6.09
C PRO A 89 14.70 -7.52 5.89
N THR A 90 15.04 -7.98 4.69
CA THR A 90 16.38 -8.52 4.36
C THR A 90 17.23 -7.59 3.48
N GLU A 91 16.62 -6.61 2.82
CA GLU A 91 17.26 -5.75 1.80
C GLU A 91 17.73 -4.40 2.35
N TYR A 92 18.13 -4.37 3.62
CA TYR A 92 18.84 -3.23 4.20
C TYR A 92 20.34 -3.48 4.24
N ASP A 93 21.12 -2.41 4.09
CA ASP A 93 22.56 -2.47 4.19
C ASP A 93 22.97 -2.87 5.60
N THR A 94 23.82 -3.89 5.67
CA THR A 94 24.41 -4.40 6.91
C THR A 94 25.88 -4.03 7.01
N SER A 95 26.41 -3.31 6.01
CA SER A 95 27.83 -3.09 5.82
C SER A 95 28.33 -2.01 6.76
N ALA A 96 29.08 -2.47 7.76
CA ALA A 96 30.16 -1.80 8.47
C ALA A 96 29.85 -0.38 8.95
N ASP A 97 29.54 -0.27 10.25
CA ASP A 97 29.73 0.87 11.17
C ASP A 97 28.58 0.96 12.19
N GLY A 98 27.49 0.19 11.98
CA GLY A 98 26.41 0.03 12.94
C GLY A 98 25.50 1.26 13.10
N GLN A 99 25.60 2.25 12.21
CA GLN A 99 24.89 3.53 12.36
C GLN A 99 23.69 3.72 11.42
N ASP A 100 23.64 3.10 10.23
CA ASP A 100 22.53 3.28 9.28
C ASP A 100 21.95 1.94 8.78
N THR A 101 21.14 1.29 9.63
CA THR A 101 20.46 0.02 9.31
C THR A 101 19.25 0.16 8.38
N PHE A 102 19.01 1.36 7.82
CA PHE A 102 17.82 1.69 7.03
C PHE A 102 18.12 1.99 5.56
N LEU A 103 19.39 2.05 5.16
CA LEU A 103 19.75 2.27 3.75
C LEU A 103 19.48 1.00 2.94
N PRO A 104 19.01 1.12 1.68
CA PRO A 104 18.79 -0.04 0.84
C PRO A 104 20.12 -0.76 0.54
N ARG A 105 20.11 -2.09 0.58
CA ARG A 105 21.26 -2.95 0.29
C ARG A 105 21.74 -2.73 -1.16
N GLY A 106 23.02 -2.41 -1.32
CA GLY A 106 23.72 -2.52 -2.61
C GLY A 106 24.24 -3.93 -2.87
N GLU A 107 24.76 -4.20 -4.07
CA GLU A 107 25.54 -5.43 -4.25
C GLU A 107 26.75 -5.39 -3.30
N VAL A 108 27.17 -6.55 -2.77
CA VAL A 108 28.24 -6.68 -1.75
C VAL A 108 29.55 -5.97 -2.15
N SER A 109 29.77 -5.72 -3.44
CA SER A 109 30.93 -5.01 -3.99
C SER A 109 30.62 -3.64 -4.62
N ARG A 110 29.37 -3.17 -4.61
CA ARG A 110 28.95 -1.94 -5.30
C ARG A 110 27.82 -1.20 -4.57
N ALA A 111 28.13 0.02 -4.14
CA ALA A 111 27.13 0.96 -3.63
C ALA A 111 26.06 1.29 -4.70
N LEU A 112 24.82 1.50 -4.25
CA LEU A 112 23.73 1.93 -5.12
C LEU A 112 24.03 3.29 -5.77
N ALA A 113 23.57 3.45 -7.01
CA ALA A 113 23.74 4.71 -7.72
C ALA A 113 22.94 5.83 -7.04
N ASN A 114 23.49 7.05 -7.07
CA ASN A 114 22.80 8.22 -6.55
C ASN A 114 21.43 8.43 -7.23
N THR A 115 20.38 8.59 -6.43
CA THR A 115 18.99 8.70 -6.91
C THR A 115 18.76 9.90 -7.82
N ARG A 116 19.37 11.07 -7.52
CA ARG A 116 19.29 12.25 -8.40
C ARG A 116 19.98 12.03 -9.74
N LYS A 117 21.11 11.31 -9.76
CA LYS A 117 21.79 10.93 -11.01
C LYS A 117 20.91 10.04 -11.87
N ILE A 118 20.27 9.02 -11.28
CA ILE A 118 19.34 8.14 -11.99
C ILE A 118 18.14 8.92 -12.51
N SER A 119 17.56 9.79 -11.67
CA SER A 119 16.43 10.64 -12.06
C SER A 119 16.71 11.45 -13.33
N ARG A 120 17.93 12.00 -13.45
CA ARG A 120 18.35 12.80 -14.62
C ARG A 120 18.60 12.00 -15.90
N ILE A 121 18.92 10.71 -15.77
CA ILE A 121 19.30 9.86 -16.92
C ILE A 121 18.10 9.10 -17.45
N VAL A 122 17.18 8.71 -16.56
CA VAL A 122 16.08 7.80 -16.89
C VAL A 122 14.78 8.53 -17.22
N PHE A 123 14.48 9.63 -16.53
CA PHE A 123 13.23 10.36 -16.74
C PHE A 123 13.46 11.56 -17.66
N ASP A 124 12.62 11.65 -18.69
CA ASP A 124 12.50 12.77 -19.61
C ASP A 124 11.63 13.87 -18.97
N ASP A 125 11.94 15.14 -19.22
CA ASP A 125 11.18 16.30 -18.76
C ASP A 125 10.24 16.88 -19.82
N GLU A 126 10.22 16.29 -21.03
CA GLU A 126 9.32 16.69 -22.09
C GLU A 126 7.84 16.43 -21.73
N PRO A 127 6.95 17.44 -21.86
CA PRO A 127 5.54 17.30 -21.52
C PRO A 127 4.84 16.34 -22.48
N GLN A 128 4.48 15.16 -21.97
CA GLN A 128 3.71 14.16 -22.71
C GLN A 128 2.23 14.23 -22.34
N ASN A 129 1.38 14.57 -23.30
CA ASN A 129 -0.07 14.59 -23.11
C ASN A 129 -0.68 13.21 -23.36
N ALA A 130 -1.28 12.62 -22.31
CA ALA A 130 -2.06 11.40 -22.45
C ALA A 130 -3.37 11.69 -23.20
N ARG A 131 -3.46 11.27 -24.47
CA ARG A 131 -4.62 11.58 -25.35
C ARG A 131 -5.92 10.89 -24.94
N THR A 132 -5.85 9.87 -24.09
CA THR A 132 -6.99 9.00 -23.72
C THR A 132 -7.47 9.21 -22.28
N PHE A 133 -6.78 10.02 -21.49
CA PHE A 133 -7.12 10.26 -20.09
C PHE A 133 -7.41 11.74 -19.86
N THR A 134 -8.39 12.01 -19.01
CA THR A 134 -8.62 13.37 -18.51
C THR A 134 -7.75 13.61 -17.28
N HIS A 135 -7.57 14.87 -16.90
CA HIS A 135 -6.81 15.21 -15.69
C HIS A 135 -7.38 14.55 -14.42
N ILE A 136 -8.68 14.27 -14.38
CA ILE A 136 -9.34 13.58 -13.27
C ILE A 136 -8.75 12.19 -13.01
N THR A 137 -8.20 11.51 -14.02
CA THR A 137 -7.57 10.20 -13.81
C THR A 137 -6.38 10.29 -12.85
N MET A 138 -5.52 11.30 -13.00
CA MET A 138 -4.38 11.51 -12.09
C MET A 138 -4.86 11.95 -10.70
N THR A 139 -5.78 12.93 -10.66
CA THR A 139 -6.32 13.45 -9.40
C THR A 139 -7.01 12.36 -8.58
N TRP A 140 -7.79 11.49 -9.22
CA TRP A 140 -8.46 10.38 -8.56
C TRP A 140 -7.48 9.32 -8.04
N GLY A 141 -6.36 9.12 -8.74
CA GLY A 141 -5.26 8.27 -8.26
C GLY A 141 -4.69 8.76 -6.93
N GLN A 142 -4.42 10.07 -6.81
CA GLN A 142 -3.93 10.66 -5.56
C GLN A 142 -4.98 10.61 -4.44
N PHE A 143 -6.25 10.85 -4.77
CA PHE A 143 -7.35 10.74 -3.81
C PHE A 143 -7.42 9.33 -3.20
N ILE A 144 -7.32 8.28 -4.02
CA ILE A 144 -7.32 6.89 -3.54
C ILE A 144 -6.05 6.59 -2.74
N ASP A 145 -4.88 6.97 -3.23
CA ASP A 145 -3.60 6.75 -2.54
C ASP A 145 -3.63 7.28 -1.09
N HIS A 146 -4.13 8.51 -0.94
CA HIS A 146 -4.25 9.19 0.35
C HIS A 146 -5.37 8.63 1.26
N ASP A 147 -6.34 7.88 0.72
CA ASP A 147 -7.37 7.19 1.52
C ASP A 147 -6.85 5.84 2.05
N ILE A 148 -5.90 5.21 1.34
CA ILE A 148 -5.42 3.86 1.67
C ILE A 148 -4.14 3.90 2.51
N THR A 149 -3.18 4.77 2.21
CA THR A 149 -1.87 4.75 2.88
C THR A 149 -1.31 6.12 3.17
N LEU A 150 -0.54 6.21 4.26
CA LEU A 150 0.33 7.33 4.58
C LEU A 150 1.54 6.80 5.35
N THR A 151 2.75 7.12 4.89
CA THR A 151 3.98 6.91 5.68
C THR A 151 4.44 8.27 6.18
N GLU A 152 4.32 8.49 7.49
CA GLU A 152 4.71 9.75 8.11
C GLU A 152 6.23 9.91 8.19
N LEU A 153 6.70 11.16 8.16
CA LEU A 153 8.07 11.49 8.51
C LEU A 153 8.30 11.24 10.00
N ALA A 154 9.54 10.90 10.38
CA ALA A 154 9.91 10.69 11.77
C ALA A 154 9.60 11.96 12.61
N PRO A 155 8.73 11.88 13.64
CA PRO A 155 8.36 13.04 14.44
C PRO A 155 9.58 13.68 15.11
N GLY A 156 9.69 15.01 15.00
CA GLY A 156 10.79 15.77 15.62
C GLY A 156 12.13 15.68 14.90
N VAL A 157 12.20 15.06 13.71
CA VAL A 157 13.41 15.02 12.87
C VAL A 157 13.32 16.11 11.81
N GLU A 158 14.18 17.13 11.92
CA GLU A 158 14.31 18.20 10.93
C GLU A 158 15.59 18.04 10.13
N CYS A 159 15.44 17.69 8.85
CA CYS A 159 16.58 17.42 7.97
C CYS A 159 17.03 18.62 7.13
N GLY A 160 16.44 19.79 7.31
CA GLY A 160 16.77 21.01 6.58
C GLY A 160 15.64 21.51 5.68
N SER A 161 15.99 22.38 4.74
CA SER A 161 15.05 23.02 3.81
C SER A 161 15.57 22.95 2.37
N ASN A 162 14.76 23.35 1.38
CA ASN A 162 15.23 23.44 -0.01
C ASN A 162 16.38 24.43 -0.24
N SER A 163 16.60 25.35 0.71
CA SER A 163 17.65 26.37 0.67
C SER A 163 18.93 25.97 1.40
N GLU A 164 18.91 24.92 2.21
CA GLU A 164 20.04 24.52 3.05
C GLU A 164 20.39 23.04 2.85
N PRO A 165 21.68 22.65 2.96
CA PRO A 165 22.08 21.25 2.89
C PRO A 165 21.36 20.39 3.95
N CYS A 166 21.16 19.11 3.62
CA CYS A 166 20.57 18.16 4.55
C CYS A 166 21.44 18.01 5.82
N SER A 167 20.81 18.05 7.00
CA SER A 167 21.48 17.83 8.28
C SER A 167 22.05 16.41 8.37
N THR A 168 23.20 16.25 9.02
CA THR A 168 23.78 14.92 9.32
C THR A 168 23.22 14.34 10.63
N ALA A 169 22.10 14.86 11.13
CA ALA A 169 21.45 14.37 12.33
C ALA A 169 20.90 12.94 12.14
N PRO A 170 20.85 12.11 13.20
CA PRO A 170 20.22 10.79 13.15
C PRO A 170 18.77 10.89 12.66
N GLY A 171 18.38 9.99 11.74
CA GLY A 171 17.07 10.01 11.10
C GLY A 171 16.99 10.84 9.81
N CYS A 172 18.06 11.56 9.44
CA CYS A 172 18.13 12.29 8.19
C CYS A 172 18.89 11.55 7.10
N ILE A 173 18.23 11.36 5.95
CA ILE A 173 18.82 10.73 4.76
C ILE A 173 18.83 11.74 3.62
N GLY A 174 19.99 12.36 3.39
CA GLY A 174 20.17 13.36 2.33
C GLY A 174 20.47 12.75 0.95
N ILE A 175 19.84 13.31 -0.10
CA ILE A 175 20.17 12.98 -1.49
C ILE A 175 21.30 13.89 -1.97
N LYS A 176 22.49 13.34 -2.21
CA LYS A 176 23.63 14.09 -2.76
C LYS A 176 23.30 14.61 -4.16
N ILE A 177 23.59 15.88 -4.45
CA ILE A 177 23.37 16.48 -5.77
C ILE A 177 24.65 16.34 -6.62
N PRO A 178 24.64 15.62 -7.76
CA PRO A 178 25.82 15.46 -8.60
C PRO A 178 26.29 16.78 -9.24
N ALA A 179 27.61 17.00 -9.29
CA ALA A 179 28.20 18.12 -10.02
C ALA A 179 28.08 17.94 -11.55
N GLY A 180 27.75 19.00 -12.29
CA GLY A 180 27.70 19.02 -13.75
C GLY A 180 26.50 19.81 -14.29
N LYS A 181 26.75 20.68 -15.30
CA LYS A 181 25.75 21.55 -15.93
C LYS A 181 24.55 20.76 -16.49
N LEU A 182 23.41 21.45 -16.50
CA LEU A 182 22.23 21.12 -17.30
C LEU A 182 22.70 20.85 -18.74
N LEU A 183 22.42 19.67 -19.28
CA LEU A 183 22.26 19.59 -20.73
C LEU A 183 20.94 20.31 -20.95
N ALA A 184 21.05 21.59 -21.30
CA ALA A 184 19.90 22.35 -21.78
C ALA A 184 19.34 21.58 -22.98
N SER A 185 18.09 21.14 -22.87
CA SER A 185 17.21 20.97 -24.02
C SER A 185 16.97 22.32 -24.68
#